data_AF-A0A8S2NHS7-F1
#
_entry.id   AF-A0A8S2NHS7-F1
#
_cell.length_a   1.000
_cell.length_b   1.000
_cell.length_c   1.000
_cell.angle_alpha   90.00
_cell.angle_beta   90.00
_cell.angle_gamma   90.00
#
_symmetry.space_group_name_H-M   'P 1'
#
loop_
_entity.id
_entity.type
_entity.pdbx_description
1 polymer ?
#
loop_
_entity_poly.entity_id
_entity_poly.type
_entity_poly.pdbx_seq_one_letter_code
_entity_poly.pdbx_strand_id
1 'polypeptide(L)'
;YIGITLHTFVGDDLKSHLLSFAPLKGHHTADVLLAEFEKVINYYRIEKKLVRLITDNTSNNLKAFNHILLPGFESYFENDEYDNEEYDLTEHENDDCEEISDDNSDDKFQLVPLDEEIIQCVSENLELLRLPCFVHTSQLVVNDGIKHAANATAALIKVAKIAKFSHSSTLFAEELEN
;
A
#
# COMPACT_ATOMS: atom_id res chain seq x y z
N TYR A 1 -5.83 -12.66 -5.83
CA TYR A 1 -7.16 -12.25 -6.32
C TYR A 1 -7.08 -10.78 -6.65
N ILE A 2 -7.91 -10.28 -7.57
CA ILE A 2 -8.07 -8.85 -7.84
C ILE A 2 -9.52 -8.47 -7.62
N GLY A 3 -9.72 -7.43 -6.81
CA GLY A 3 -11.01 -6.79 -6.60
C GLY A 3 -10.98 -5.40 -7.22
N ILE A 4 -11.96 -5.09 -8.07
CA ILE A 4 -12.11 -3.76 -8.67
C ILE A 4 -13.45 -3.20 -8.20
N THR A 5 -13.38 -2.07 -7.51
CA THR A 5 -14.54 -1.35 -6.99
C THR A 5 -14.61 0.04 -7.61
N LEU A 6 -15.82 0.46 -7.95
CA LEU A 6 -16.11 1.80 -8.44
C LEU A 6 -16.77 2.60 -7.33
N HIS A 7 -16.21 3.76 -7.05
CA HIS A 7 -16.77 4.73 -6.11
C HIS A 7 -17.24 5.96 -6.88
N THR A 8 -18.47 6.39 -6.64
CA THR A 8 -19.07 7.55 -7.30
C THR A 8 -19.96 8.31 -6.33
N PHE A 9 -20.18 9.60 -6.59
CA PHE A 9 -21.14 10.41 -5.87
C PHE A 9 -22.44 10.49 -6.67
N VAL A 10 -23.56 10.23 -6.00
CA VAL A 10 -24.91 10.42 -6.56
C VAL A 10 -25.64 11.42 -5.67
N GLY A 11 -25.62 12.70 -6.06
CA GLY A 11 -25.93 13.79 -5.13
C GLY A 11 -24.84 13.89 -4.07
N ASP A 12 -25.23 13.93 -2.80
CA ASP A 12 -24.30 13.99 -1.65
C ASP A 12 -23.90 12.60 -1.13
N ASP A 13 -24.45 11.52 -1.71
CA ASP A 13 -24.18 10.16 -1.27
C ASP A 13 -23.01 9.53 -2.03
N LEU A 14 -22.03 9.01 -1.28
CA LEU A 14 -21.04 8.08 -1.83
C LEU A 14 -21.69 6.71 -2.08
N LYS A 15 -21.60 6.23 -3.32
CA LYS A 15 -22.01 4.88 -3.73
C LYS A 15 -20.78 4.06 -4.13
N SER A 16 -20.77 2.81 -3.70
CA SER A 16 -19.68 1.86 -3.95
C SER A 16 -20.25 0.63 -4.67
N HIS A 17 -19.62 0.25 -5.78
CA HIS A 17 -20.03 -0.87 -6.61
C HIS A 17 -18.86 -1.82 -6.83
N LEU A 18 -19.04 -3.10 -6.49
CA LEU A 18 -18.08 -4.14 -6.86
C LEU A 18 -18.25 -4.47 -8.35
N LEU A 19 -17.24 -4.13 -9.15
CA LEU A 19 -17.27 -4.38 -10.60
C LEU A 19 -16.76 -5.77 -10.95
N SER A 20 -15.71 -6.22 -10.26
CA SER A 20 -15.11 -7.54 -10.44
C SER A 20 -14.43 -8.01 -9.16
N PHE A 21 -14.50 -9.31 -8.91
CA PHE A 21 -13.68 -9.99 -7.92
C PHE A 21 -13.28 -11.35 -8.49
N ALA A 22 -12.04 -11.46 -8.94
CA ALA A 22 -11.57 -12.61 -9.70
C ALA A 22 -10.24 -13.16 -9.17
N PRO A 23 -10.03 -14.49 -9.19
CA PRO A 23 -8.72 -15.05 -8.95
C PRO A 23 -7.78 -14.68 -10.11
N LEU A 24 -6.63 -14.09 -9.79
CA LEU A 24 -5.51 -13.98 -10.72
C LEU A 24 -4.73 -15.29 -10.70
N LYS A 25 -4.62 -15.95 -11.85
CA LYS A 25 -3.89 -17.21 -12.01
C LYS A 25 -2.43 -16.92 -12.36
N GLY A 26 -1.50 -17.69 -11.81
CA GLY A 26 -0.07 -17.50 -12.02
C GLY A 26 0.51 -16.29 -11.27
N HIS A 27 1.65 -15.78 -11.71
CA HIS A 27 2.28 -14.60 -11.12
C HIS A 27 1.46 -13.34 -11.42
N HIS A 28 1.25 -12.51 -10.40
CA HIS A 28 0.48 -11.27 -10.50
C HIS A 28 1.36 -10.15 -11.07
N THR A 29 1.82 -10.32 -12.30
CA THR A 29 2.67 -9.35 -12.99
C THR A 29 1.90 -8.07 -13.32
N ALA A 30 2.63 -6.97 -13.52
CA ALA A 30 2.07 -5.68 -13.92
C ALA A 30 1.12 -5.80 -15.14
N ASP A 31 1.55 -6.53 -16.18
CA ASP A 31 0.76 -6.72 -17.40
C ASP A 31 -0.57 -7.44 -17.14
N VAL A 32 -0.56 -8.45 -16.25
CA VAL A 32 -1.77 -9.20 -15.89
C VAL A 32 -2.75 -8.32 -15.12
N LEU A 33 -2.25 -7.46 -14.22
CA LEU A 33 -3.06 -6.50 -13.48
C LEU A 33 -3.69 -5.48 -14.41
N LEU A 34 -2.90 -4.88 -15.30
CA LEU A 34 -3.38 -3.90 -16.27
C LEU A 34 -4.43 -4.51 -17.20
N ALA A 35 -4.17 -5.69 -17.75
CA ALA A 35 -5.10 -6.36 -18.67
C ALA A 35 -6.45 -6.68 -18.00
N GLU A 36 -6.45 -7.15 -16.75
CA GLU A 36 -7.71 -7.42 -16.05
C GLU A 36 -8.44 -6.14 -15.67
N PHE A 37 -7.72 -5.07 -15.32
CA PHE A 37 -8.31 -3.74 -15.12
C PHE A 37 -8.98 -3.21 -16.39
N GLU A 38 -8.25 -3.13 -17.51
CA GLU A 38 -8.76 -2.64 -18.79
C GLU A 38 -9.98 -3.45 -19.27
N LYS A 39 -9.93 -4.78 -19.13
CA LYS A 39 -11.06 -5.65 -19.44
C LYS A 39 -12.33 -5.28 -18.67
N VAL A 40 -12.22 -5.02 -17.37
CA VAL A 40 -13.37 -4.63 -16.53
C VAL A 40 -13.87 -3.24 -16.90
N ILE A 41 -12.97 -2.27 -17.08
CA ILE A 41 -13.35 -0.91 -17.47
C ILE A 41 -14.04 -0.88 -18.84
N ASN A 42 -13.52 -1.63 -19.82
CA ASN A 42 -14.10 -1.76 -21.16
C ASN A 42 -15.46 -2.48 -21.13
N TYR A 43 -15.61 -3.52 -20.30
CA TYR A 43 -16.87 -4.24 -20.15
C TYR A 43 -18.02 -3.32 -19.70
N TYR A 44 -17.74 -2.43 -18.74
CA TYR A 44 -18.72 -1.45 -18.24
C TYR A 44 -18.76 -0.15 -19.06
N ARG A 45 -17.84 0.07 -20.01
CA ARG A 45 -17.72 1.27 -20.85
C ARG A 45 -17.62 2.56 -20.04
N ILE A 46 -16.78 2.53 -19.00
CA ILE A 46 -16.60 3.65 -18.07
C ILE A 46 -15.25 4.35 -18.21
N GLU A 47 -14.42 3.97 -19.18
CA GLU A 47 -13.06 4.51 -19.40
C GLU A 47 -13.00 6.05 -19.34
N LYS A 48 -13.95 6.74 -19.99
CA LYS A 48 -14.01 8.20 -20.11
C LYS A 48 -14.63 8.89 -18.90
N LYS A 49 -15.02 8.13 -17.89
CA LYS A 49 -15.64 8.60 -16.65
C LYS A 49 -14.76 8.37 -15.44
N LEU A 50 -13.65 7.66 -15.61
CA LEU A 50 -12.71 7.43 -14.54
C LEU A 50 -11.89 8.70 -14.32
N VAL A 51 -11.87 9.15 -13.07
CA VAL A 51 -11.08 10.32 -12.66
C VAL A 51 -9.87 9.87 -11.86
N ARG A 52 -10.06 8.87 -11.00
CA ARG A 52 -9.05 8.41 -10.05
C ARG A 52 -9.01 6.88 -10.03
N LEU A 53 -7.79 6.36 -9.97
CA LEU A 53 -7.50 4.96 -9.67
C LEU A 53 -6.76 4.92 -8.34
N ILE A 54 -7.18 4.06 -7.41
CA ILE A 54 -6.50 3.90 -6.12
C ILE A 54 -5.97 2.48 -6.05
N THR A 55 -4.66 2.32 -5.89
CA THR A 55 -4.01 1.02 -5.69
C THR A 55 -2.93 1.12 -4.60
N ASP A 56 -2.56 0.00 -3.98
CA ASP A 56 -1.38 -0.02 -3.10
C ASP A 56 -0.08 0.28 -3.88
N ASN A 57 1.01 0.52 -3.15
CA ASN A 57 2.33 0.83 -3.72
C ASN A 57 3.16 -0.43 -4.01
N THR A 58 2.53 -1.61 -4.14
CA THR A 58 3.31 -2.79 -4.55
C THR A 58 3.93 -2.55 -5.93
N SER A 59 5.14 -3.05 -6.13
CA SER A 59 5.94 -2.80 -7.33
C SER A 59 5.20 -3.18 -8.64
N ASN A 60 4.38 -4.22 -8.61
CA ASN A 60 3.56 -4.62 -9.77
C ASN A 60 2.41 -3.64 -10.05
N ASN A 61 1.77 -3.07 -9.02
CA ASN A 61 0.75 -2.03 -9.20
C ASN A 61 1.36 -0.72 -9.72
N LEU A 62 2.52 -0.32 -9.21
CA LEU A 62 3.25 0.85 -9.72
C LEU A 62 3.60 0.68 -11.19
N LYS A 63 4.20 -0.46 -11.56
CA LYS A 63 4.55 -0.78 -12.96
C LYS A 63 3.32 -0.84 -13.89
N ALA A 64 2.21 -1.42 -13.43
CA ALA A 64 1.00 -1.56 -14.25
C ALA A 64 0.38 -0.22 -14.63
N PHE A 65 0.40 0.74 -13.69
CA PHE A 65 -0.32 2.01 -13.82
C PHE A 65 0.63 3.22 -13.90
N ASN A 66 1.90 3.00 -14.25
CA ASN A 66 2.93 4.04 -14.30
C ASN A 66 2.60 5.17 -15.27
N HIS A 67 1.87 4.87 -16.35
CA HIS A 67 1.48 5.83 -17.38
C HIS A 67 0.35 6.79 -16.96
N ILE A 68 -0.14 6.65 -15.72
CA ILE A 68 -1.32 7.34 -15.18
C ILE A 68 -0.98 8.03 -13.84
N LEU A 69 0.30 8.25 -13.56
CA LEU A 69 0.73 8.90 -12.32
C LEU A 69 0.42 10.40 -12.32
N LEU A 70 0.31 10.96 -11.12
CA LEU A 70 0.22 12.40 -10.91
C LEU A 70 1.51 13.08 -11.42
N PRO A 71 1.40 14.05 -12.36
CA PRO A 71 2.52 14.88 -12.77
C PRO A 71 3.22 15.53 -11.57
N GLY A 72 4.53 15.33 -11.44
CA GLY A 72 5.36 15.83 -10.33
C GLY A 72 5.53 14.87 -9.15
N PHE A 73 4.91 13.69 -9.19
CA PHE A 73 5.08 12.64 -8.17
C PHE A 73 5.81 11.40 -8.71
N GLU A 74 6.33 11.43 -9.94
CA GLU A 74 6.99 10.29 -10.58
C GLU A 74 8.16 9.77 -9.75
N SER A 75 9.02 10.67 -9.26
CA SER A 75 10.18 10.32 -8.45
C SER A 75 9.84 9.81 -7.04
N TYR A 76 8.63 10.10 -6.54
CA TYR A 76 8.16 9.58 -5.25
C TYR A 76 7.89 8.08 -5.32
N PHE A 77 7.51 7.58 -6.49
CA PHE A 77 7.19 6.15 -6.69
C PHE A 77 8.36 5.35 -7.29
N GLU A 78 9.42 6.01 -7.76
CA GLU A 78 10.62 5.37 -8.34
C GLU A 78 11.57 4.79 -7.27
N ASN A 79 11.49 5.26 -6.02
CA ASN A 79 12.37 4.81 -4.92
C ASN A 79 11.75 3.72 -4.03
N ASP A 80 10.54 3.25 -4.35
CA ASP A 80 9.85 2.19 -3.61
C ASP A 80 10.32 0.78 -4.05
N GLU A 81 11.64 0.57 -4.21
CA GLU A 81 12.23 -0.75 -3.93
C GLU A 81 12.24 -0.98 -2.41
N TYR A 82 11.07 -0.84 -1.79
CA TYR A 82 10.87 -1.42 -0.48
C TYR A 82 10.88 -2.92 -0.72
N ASP A 83 11.96 -3.55 -0.27
CA ASP A 83 11.99 -4.99 -0.05
C ASP A 83 10.70 -5.34 0.67
N ASN A 84 9.79 -5.96 -0.09
CA ASN A 84 8.55 -6.51 0.40
C ASN A 84 8.88 -7.84 1.08
N GLU A 85 9.96 -7.84 1.86
CA GLU A 85 10.19 -8.81 2.91
C GLU A 85 9.04 -8.54 3.88
N GLU A 86 7.99 -9.36 3.76
CA GLU A 86 7.09 -9.64 4.87
C GLU A 86 7.97 -9.70 6.12
N TYR A 87 7.82 -8.71 7.01
CA TYR A 87 8.68 -8.53 8.16
C TYR A 87 8.48 -9.72 9.10
N ASP A 88 9.16 -10.83 8.79
CA ASP A 88 9.12 -12.05 9.55
C ASP A 88 9.97 -11.82 10.79
N LEU A 89 9.30 -11.44 11.87
CA LEU A 89 9.88 -11.30 13.21
C LEU A 89 10.57 -12.58 13.72
N THR A 90 10.55 -13.67 12.95
CA THR A 90 11.12 -14.96 13.32
C THR A 90 12.50 -15.28 12.74
N GLU A 91 13.06 -14.48 11.82
CA GLU A 91 14.39 -14.76 11.21
C GLU A 91 15.60 -14.07 11.84
N HIS A 92 15.44 -13.24 12.88
CA HIS A 92 16.59 -12.70 13.62
C HIS A 92 17.03 -13.62 14.77
N GLU A 93 17.80 -14.66 14.45
CA GLU A 93 18.82 -15.19 15.35
C GLU A 93 20.09 -14.39 15.13
N ASN A 94 20.35 -13.37 15.94
CA ASN A 94 21.69 -13.04 16.45
C ASN A 94 21.59 -11.95 17.52
N ASP A 95 22.07 -12.32 18.69
CA ASP A 95 22.39 -11.49 19.85
C ASP A 95 23.64 -10.68 19.48
N ASP A 96 23.56 -9.36 19.39
CA ASP A 96 24.64 -8.43 19.75
C ASP A 96 24.14 -6.99 19.64
N CYS A 97 24.09 -6.31 20.79
CA CYS A 97 23.75 -4.91 20.89
C CYS A 97 25.02 -4.08 20.60
N GLU A 98 25.12 -3.47 19.42
CA GLU A 98 26.08 -2.39 19.18
C GLU A 98 25.37 -1.05 19.02
N GLU A 99 25.76 -0.08 19.87
CA GLU A 99 25.39 1.32 19.80
C GLU A 99 25.95 1.95 18.53
N ILE A 100 25.11 2.57 17.68
CA ILE A 100 25.59 3.53 16.67
C ILE A 100 24.69 4.77 16.62
N SER A 101 25.41 5.89 16.50
CA SER A 101 25.08 7.30 16.58
C SER A 101 23.94 7.83 15.71
N ASP A 102 23.19 8.72 16.35
CA ASP A 102 22.23 9.70 15.81
C ASP A 102 22.80 10.47 14.61
N ASP A 103 22.28 10.25 13.40
CA ASP A 103 22.47 11.15 12.26
C ASP A 103 21.13 11.81 11.94
N ASN A 104 20.97 13.05 12.40
CA ASN A 104 19.81 13.89 12.14
C ASN A 104 19.93 14.50 10.73
N SER A 105 19.33 13.89 9.72
CA SER A 105 18.96 14.58 8.49
C SER A 105 17.54 15.13 8.61
N ASP A 106 17.49 16.40 9.00
CA ASP A 106 16.29 17.21 9.20
C ASP A 106 15.65 17.55 7.83
N ASP A 107 15.01 16.57 7.18
CA ASP A 107 14.33 16.77 5.89
C ASP A 107 12.94 17.38 6.12
N LYS A 108 12.95 18.70 6.17
CA LYS A 108 11.79 19.55 6.43
C LYS A 108 10.81 19.49 5.25
N PHE A 109 9.81 18.61 5.33
CA PHE A 109 8.68 18.57 4.39
C PHE A 109 7.96 19.94 4.36
N GLN A 110 8.26 20.74 3.34
CA GLN A 110 7.55 21.97 3.05
C GLN A 110 6.27 21.62 2.27
N LEU A 111 5.14 21.58 2.98
CA LEU A 111 3.83 21.54 2.35
C LEU A 111 3.61 22.87 1.60
N VAL A 112 3.83 22.85 0.29
CA VAL A 112 3.47 23.96 -0.59
C VAL A 112 1.94 23.95 -0.74
N PRO A 113 1.24 25.08 -0.55
CA PRO A 113 -0.19 25.16 -0.82
C PRO A 113 -0.46 24.75 -2.27
N LEU A 114 -1.44 23.87 -2.52
CA LEU A 114 -1.86 23.58 -3.88
C LEU A 114 -2.54 24.83 -4.45
N ASP A 115 -1.92 25.44 -5.46
CA ASP A 115 -2.42 26.64 -6.12
C ASP A 115 -3.77 26.38 -6.82
N GLU A 116 -4.72 27.32 -6.71
CA GLU A 116 -6.06 27.23 -7.31
C GLU A 116 -6.03 27.04 -8.85
N GLU A 117 -4.95 27.47 -9.51
CA GLU A 117 -4.71 27.23 -10.94
C GLU A 117 -4.42 25.75 -11.26
N ILE A 118 -3.76 25.01 -10.37
CA ILE A 118 -3.52 23.57 -10.55
C ILE A 118 -4.84 22.81 -10.44
N ILE A 119 -5.70 23.19 -9.49
CA ILE A 119 -7.04 22.61 -9.32
C ILE A 119 -7.88 22.81 -10.59
N GLN A 120 -7.82 24.01 -11.19
CA GLN A 120 -8.53 24.32 -12.42
C GLN A 120 -7.99 23.51 -13.62
N CYS A 121 -6.66 23.39 -13.77
CA CYS A 121 -6.03 22.60 -14.84
C CYS A 121 -6.36 21.09 -14.75
N VAL A 122 -6.39 20.52 -13.55
CA VAL A 122 -6.80 19.11 -13.33
C VAL A 122 -8.27 18.89 -13.68
N SER A 123 -9.10 19.94 -13.56
CA SER A 123 -10.53 19.87 -13.85
C SER A 123 -10.87 19.94 -15.34
N GLU A 124 -9.98 20.52 -16.16
CA GLU A 124 -10.18 20.68 -17.62
C GLU A 124 -9.47 19.58 -18.43
N ASN A 125 -8.40 18.99 -17.90
CA ASN A 125 -7.73 17.80 -18.42
C ASN A 125 -7.93 16.64 -17.44
N LEU A 126 -9.12 16.05 -17.44
CA LEU A 126 -9.49 14.92 -16.58
C LEU A 126 -8.79 13.63 -17.06
N GLU A 127 -7.46 13.66 -17.08
CA GLU A 127 -6.65 12.47 -17.25
C GLU A 127 -6.88 11.59 -16.02
N LEU A 128 -7.05 10.28 -16.25
CA LEU A 128 -7.10 9.33 -15.15
C LEU A 128 -5.83 9.52 -14.33
N LEU A 129 -5.94 9.49 -13.00
CA LEU A 129 -4.81 9.66 -12.10
C LEU A 129 -4.77 8.57 -11.04
N ARG A 130 -3.61 7.91 -10.91
CA ARG A 130 -3.37 6.93 -9.85
C ARG A 130 -3.00 7.65 -8.55
N LEU A 131 -3.66 7.25 -7.46
CA LEU A 131 -3.34 7.63 -6.09
C LEU A 131 -2.90 6.41 -5.29
N PRO A 132 -1.96 6.59 -4.33
CA PRO A 132 -1.57 5.52 -3.43
C PRO A 132 -2.70 5.18 -2.44
N CYS A 133 -2.77 3.91 -2.06
CA CYS A 133 -3.68 3.46 -1.01
C CYS A 133 -3.22 4.00 0.35
N PHE A 134 -4.04 4.86 0.95
CA PHE A 134 -3.78 5.44 2.27
C PHE A 134 -3.48 4.40 3.35
N VAL A 135 -4.19 3.26 3.34
CA VAL A 135 -3.99 2.19 4.33
C VAL A 135 -2.61 1.57 4.19
N HIS A 136 -2.19 1.30 2.95
CA HIS A 136 -0.87 0.74 2.70
C HIS A 136 0.23 1.74 3.06
N THR A 137 0.10 3.01 2.67
CA THR A 137 1.05 4.05 3.06
C THR A 137 1.14 4.19 4.60
N SER A 138 -0.01 4.14 5.29
CA SER A 138 -0.03 4.18 6.76
C SER A 138 0.67 2.96 7.37
N GLN A 139 0.46 1.77 6.81
CA GLN A 139 1.15 0.55 7.23
C GLN A 139 2.67 0.69 7.06
N LEU A 140 3.15 1.23 5.95
CA LEU A 140 4.58 1.46 5.71
C LEU A 140 5.18 2.38 6.77
N VAL A 141 4.56 3.53 7.03
CA VAL A 141 5.04 4.50 8.03
C VAL A 141 5.09 3.89 9.44
N VAL A 142 4.05 3.14 9.82
CA VAL A 142 4.01 2.48 11.14
C VAL A 142 5.10 1.41 11.23
N ASN A 143 5.27 0.59 10.18
CA ASN A 143 6.29 -0.45 10.15
C ASN A 143 7.70 0.15 10.24
N ASP A 144 7.99 1.20 9.48
CA ASP A 144 9.29 1.87 9.53
C ASP A 144 9.54 2.50 10.91
N GLY A 145 8.54 3.14 11.51
CA GLY A 145 8.63 3.63 12.87
C GLY A 145 8.92 2.53 13.90
N ILE A 146 8.30 1.35 13.76
CA ILE A 146 8.55 0.20 14.64
C ILE A 146 9.98 -0.32 14.47
N LYS A 147 10.50 -0.43 13.23
CA LYS A 147 11.87 -0.90 12.98
C LYS A 147 12.92 -0.12 13.78
N HIS A 148 12.73 1.19 13.94
CA HIS A 148 13.65 2.06 14.68
C HIS A 148 13.38 2.10 16.20
N ALA A 149 12.27 1.55 16.67
CA ALA A 149 11.90 1.51 18.09
C ALA A 149 12.35 0.19 18.75
N ALA A 150 13.65 0.06 19.05
CA ALA A 150 14.28 -1.18 19.56
C ALA A 150 13.48 -1.90 20.67
N ASN A 151 12.97 -1.16 21.65
CA ASN A 151 12.17 -1.73 22.75
C ASN A 151 10.84 -2.34 22.28
N ALA A 152 10.17 -1.67 21.32
CA ALA A 152 8.92 -2.16 20.75
C ALA A 152 9.18 -3.41 19.88
N THR A 153 10.21 -3.38 19.04
CA THR A 153 10.62 -4.53 18.22
C THR A 153 10.92 -5.75 19.08
N ALA A 154 11.71 -5.60 20.14
CA ALA A 154 12.05 -6.71 21.04
C ALA A 154 10.81 -7.31 21.73
N ALA A 155 9.87 -6.47 22.15
CA ALA A 155 8.61 -6.93 22.72
C ALA A 155 7.74 -7.67 21.68
N LEU A 156 7.62 -7.11 20.47
CA LEU A 156 6.85 -7.71 19.37
C LEU A 156 7.42 -9.06 18.93
N ILE A 157 8.75 -9.22 18.87
CA ILE A 157 9.39 -10.51 18.59
C ILE A 157 9.00 -11.57 19.63
N LYS A 158 8.99 -11.21 20.92
CA LYS A 158 8.58 -12.14 21.98
C LYS A 158 7.10 -12.52 21.86
N VAL A 159 6.23 -11.55 21.58
CA VAL A 159 4.80 -11.80 21.35
C VAL A 159 4.60 -12.70 20.12
N ALA A 160 5.32 -12.46 19.02
CA ALA A 160 5.27 -13.28 17.82
C ALA A 160 5.71 -14.72 18.10
N LYS A 161 6.76 -14.93 18.90
CA LYS A 161 7.20 -16.27 19.33
C LYS A 161 6.13 -16.98 20.18
N ILE A 162 5.47 -16.27 21.09
CA ILE A 162 4.36 -16.83 21.88
C ILE A 162 3.19 -17.21 20.97
N ALA A 163 2.81 -16.34 20.03
CA ALA A 163 1.74 -16.61 19.08
C ALA A 163 2.07 -17.82 18.19
N LYS A 164 3.31 -17.90 17.68
CA LYS A 164 3.80 -19.06 16.90
C LYS A 164 3.75 -20.34 17.72
N PHE A 165 4.18 -20.29 18.98
CA PHE A 165 4.13 -21.42 19.89
C PHE A 165 2.69 -21.87 20.15
N SER A 166 1.78 -20.92 20.42
CA SER A 166 0.34 -21.17 20.58
C SER A 166 -0.29 -21.81 19.35
N HIS A 167 0.03 -21.34 18.14
CA HIS A 167 -0.48 -21.96 16.92
C HIS A 167 0.05 -23.39 16.71
N SER A 168 1.27 -23.68 17.15
CA SER A 168 1.88 -25.00 16.99
C SER A 168 1.53 -26.00 18.10
N SER A 169 1.08 -25.54 19.27
CA SER A 169 0.82 -26.36 20.46
C SER A 169 -0.61 -26.18 20.94
N THR A 170 -1.44 -27.21 20.73
CA THR A 170 -2.85 -27.21 21.16
C THR A 170 -2.99 -27.10 22.68
N LEU A 171 -2.10 -27.74 23.45
CA LEU A 171 -2.12 -27.68 24.93
C LEU A 171 -1.83 -26.26 25.44
N PHE A 172 -0.86 -25.57 24.81
CA PHE A 172 -0.52 -24.21 25.21
C PHE A 172 -1.60 -23.20 24.78
N ALA A 173 -2.21 -23.40 23.61
CA ALA A 173 -3.35 -22.59 23.18
C ALA A 173 -4.52 -22.70 24.17
N GLU A 174 -4.85 -23.92 24.61
CA GLU A 174 -5.91 -24.16 25.59
C GLU A 174 -5.61 -23.50 26.96
N GLU A 175 -4.35 -23.46 27.39
CA GLU A 175 -3.94 -22.80 28.65
C GLU A 175 -3.97 -21.27 28.55
N LEU A 176 -3.80 -20.70 27.36
CA LEU A 176 -3.84 -19.25 27.12
C LEU A 176 -5.28 -18.70 27.01
N GLU A 177 -6.24 -19.54 26.65
CA GLU A 177 -7.66 -19.18 26.48
C GLU A 177 -8.48 -19.22 27.78
N ASN A 178 -7.93 -19.77 28.88
CA ASN A 178 -8.58 -19.93 30.19
C ASN A 178 -8.02 -18.98 31.25
#